data_AF-A0A7I7URI4-F1
#
_entry.id   AF-A0A7I7URI4-F1
#
_cell.length_a   1.000
_cell.length_b   1.000
_cell.length_c   1.000
_cell.angle_alpha   90.00
_cell.angle_beta   90.00
_cell.angle_gamma   90.00
#
_symmetry.space_group_name_H-M   'P 1'
#
loop_
_entity.id
_entity.type
_entity.pdbx_description
1 polymer ?
#
loop_
_entity_poly.entity_id
_entity_poly.type
_entity_poly.pdbx_seq_one_letter_code
_entity_poly.pdbx_strand_id
1 'polypeptide(L)'
;MVRILLVIVLMLAVAALVSFVVGYNRIRSADVRVAEALSGIDVELMRRASLIPSLVHTVQTFAAHEKAILDHVTNARAALASATTGKSVAERSAAERELDSALLPLLALGQNYPQLNSSENFLNLQNNLADTENKLAFARQYYNDAVATLNRLITTIPWMFVAPLAGIGEREYYQTPR
;
A
#
# COMPACT_ATOMS: atom_id res chain seq x y z
N MET A 1 28.22 -47.75 -21.52
CA MET A 1 26.85 -47.24 -21.63
C MET A 1 26.27 -46.85 -20.28
N VAL A 2 26.20 -47.75 -19.28
CA VAL A 2 25.65 -47.45 -17.93
C VAL A 2 26.36 -46.29 -17.22
N ARG A 3 27.70 -46.23 -17.25
CA ARG A 3 28.47 -45.12 -16.64
C ARG A 3 28.13 -43.75 -17.24
N ILE A 4 27.90 -43.68 -18.56
CA ILE A 4 27.56 -42.44 -19.26
C ILE A 4 26.14 -42.00 -18.88
N LEU A 5 25.19 -42.94 -18.83
CA LEU A 5 23.83 -42.69 -18.35
C LEU A 5 23.82 -42.14 -16.91
N LEU A 6 24.61 -42.74 -16.01
CA LEU A 6 24.72 -42.27 -14.62
C LEU A 6 25.27 -40.83 -14.53
N VAL A 7 26.27 -40.48 -15.34
CA VAL A 7 26.82 -39.12 -15.40
C VAL A 7 25.79 -38.13 -15.91
N ILE A 8 25.01 -38.48 -16.94
CA ILE A 8 23.94 -37.62 -17.47
C ILE A 8 22.84 -37.41 -16.43
N VAL A 9 22.40 -38.47 -15.75
CA VAL A 9 21.38 -38.38 -14.69
C VAL A 9 21.87 -37.51 -13.53
N LEU A 10 23.13 -37.67 -13.11
CA LEU A 10 23.72 -36.85 -12.05
C LEU A 10 23.79 -35.38 -12.46
N MET A 11 24.22 -35.08 -13.68
CA MET A 11 24.24 -33.71 -14.23
C MET A 11 22.84 -33.07 -14.24
N LEU A 12 21.82 -33.80 -14.69
CA LEU A 12 20.44 -33.32 -14.69
C LEU A 12 19.91 -33.09 -13.27
N ALA A 13 20.24 -33.98 -12.32
CA ALA A 13 19.85 -33.83 -10.92
C ALA A 13 20.50 -32.60 -10.28
N VAL A 14 21.80 -32.37 -10.53
CA VAL A 14 22.51 -31.17 -10.05
C VAL A 14 21.91 -29.91 -10.68
N ALA A 15 21.63 -29.90 -11.99
CA ALA A 15 21.01 -28.75 -12.67
C ALA A 15 19.60 -28.43 -12.13
N ALA A 16 18.80 -29.46 -11.84
CA ALA A 16 17.49 -29.31 -11.21
C ALA A 16 17.60 -28.73 -9.80
N LEU A 17 18.54 -29.23 -8.98
CA LEU A 17 18.76 -28.73 -7.62
C LEU A 17 19.20 -27.27 -7.62
N VAL A 18 20.15 -26.89 -8.48
CA VAL A 18 20.62 -25.49 -8.60
C VAL A 18 19.46 -24.59 -9.04
N SER A 19 18.67 -25.03 -10.03
CA SER A 19 17.50 -24.28 -10.49
C SER A 19 16.49 -24.09 -9.36
N PHE A 20 16.22 -25.14 -8.57
CA PHE A 20 15.32 -25.06 -7.43
C PHE A 20 15.77 -24.03 -6.39
N VAL A 21 17.05 -24.07 -5.97
CA VAL A 21 17.60 -23.13 -4.97
C VAL A 21 17.53 -21.68 -5.47
N VAL A 22 17.87 -21.44 -6.74
CA VAL A 22 17.78 -20.10 -7.35
C VAL A 22 16.33 -19.63 -7.40
N GLY A 23 15.40 -20.50 -7.79
CA GLY A 23 13.98 -20.19 -7.86
C GLY A 23 13.38 -19.86 -6.51
N TYR A 24 13.69 -20.67 -5.50
CA TYR A 24 13.20 -20.48 -4.14
C TYR A 24 13.64 -19.12 -3.58
N ASN A 25 14.92 -18.78 -3.72
CA ASN A 25 15.46 -17.50 -3.27
C ASN A 25 14.87 -16.31 -4.03
N ARG A 26 14.65 -16.45 -5.36
CA ARG A 26 14.00 -15.41 -6.16
C ARG A 26 12.57 -15.14 -5.73
N ILE A 27 11.77 -16.19 -5.52
CA ILE A 27 10.38 -16.06 -5.10
C ILE A 27 10.31 -15.46 -3.70
N ARG A 28 11.14 -15.92 -2.75
CA ARG A 28 11.25 -15.33 -1.40
C ARG A 28 11.67 -13.87 -1.43
N SER A 29 12.64 -13.50 -2.26
CA SER A 29 13.08 -12.11 -2.39
C SER A 29 11.98 -11.21 -2.96
N ALA A 30 11.22 -11.69 -3.95
CA ALA A 30 10.08 -10.96 -4.49
C ALA A 30 8.97 -10.77 -3.43
N ASP A 31 8.72 -11.78 -2.61
CA ASP A 31 7.75 -11.73 -1.51
C ASP A 31 8.12 -10.69 -0.45
N VAL A 32 9.40 -10.65 -0.04
CA VAL A 32 9.92 -9.61 0.86
C VAL A 32 9.74 -8.22 0.26
N ARG A 33 10.02 -8.06 -1.04
CA ARG A 33 9.85 -6.77 -1.73
C ARG A 33 8.39 -6.31 -1.76
N VAL A 34 7.43 -7.22 -1.93
CA VAL A 34 6.00 -6.91 -1.82
C VAL A 34 5.64 -6.44 -0.41
N ALA A 35 6.17 -7.10 0.62
CA ALA A 35 5.92 -6.71 2.02
C ALA A 35 6.55 -5.34 2.34
N GLU A 36 7.76 -5.07 1.86
CA GLU A 36 8.43 -3.77 1.99
C GLU A 36 7.62 -2.66 1.29
N ALA A 37 7.16 -2.91 0.07
CA ALA A 37 6.35 -1.94 -0.67
C ALA A 37 5.02 -1.65 0.04
N LEU A 38 4.37 -2.66 0.63
CA LEU A 38 3.15 -2.47 1.41
C LEU A 38 3.39 -1.63 2.66
N SER A 39 4.53 -1.86 3.35
CA SER A 39 4.94 -1.03 4.48
C SER A 39 5.12 0.45 4.08
N GLY A 40 5.65 0.71 2.88
CA GLY A 40 5.74 2.06 2.33
C GLY A 40 4.39 2.76 2.19
N ILE A 41 3.35 2.03 1.76
CA ILE A 41 1.96 2.53 1.75
C ILE A 41 1.49 2.84 3.17
N ASP A 42 1.68 1.92 4.11
CA ASP A 42 1.25 2.08 5.51
C ASP A 42 1.89 3.32 6.16
N VAL A 43 3.16 3.62 5.85
CA VAL A 43 3.86 4.83 6.33
C VAL A 43 3.17 6.11 5.85
N GLU A 44 2.85 6.21 4.56
CA GLU A 44 2.22 7.42 4.02
C GLU A 44 0.74 7.55 4.46
N LEU A 45 0.01 6.43 4.59
CA LEU A 45 -1.34 6.43 5.17
C LEU A 45 -1.33 6.92 6.62
N MET A 46 -0.37 6.46 7.43
CA MET A 46 -0.24 6.90 8.83
C MET A 46 0.21 8.34 8.94
N ARG A 47 1.12 8.80 8.05
CA ARG A 47 1.46 10.21 7.95
C ARG A 47 0.23 11.05 7.68
N ARG A 48 -0.60 10.67 6.69
CA ARG A 48 -1.84 11.38 6.37
C ARG A 48 -2.81 11.40 7.55
N ALA A 49 -3.01 10.26 8.20
CA ALA A 49 -3.86 10.13 9.38
C ALA A 49 -3.37 10.95 10.58
N SER A 50 -2.05 11.18 10.70
CA SER A 50 -1.45 11.98 11.77
C SER A 50 -1.69 13.49 11.63
N LEU A 51 -1.96 13.97 10.40
CA LEU A 51 -2.23 15.40 10.13
C LEU A 51 -3.68 15.79 10.46
N ILE A 52 -4.59 14.83 10.45
CA ILE A 52 -6.03 15.05 10.60
C ILE A 52 -6.41 15.74 11.92
N PRO A 53 -5.88 15.36 13.11
CA PRO A 53 -6.22 16.05 14.35
C PRO A 53 -5.90 17.55 14.32
N SER A 54 -4.74 17.90 13.78
CA SER A 54 -4.32 19.30 13.62
C SER A 54 -5.24 20.05 12.65
N LEU A 55 -5.68 19.38 11.58
CA LEU A 55 -6.63 19.94 10.62
C LEU A 55 -8.01 20.15 11.24
N VAL A 56 -8.55 19.14 11.92
CA VAL A 56 -9.83 19.20 12.63
C VAL A 56 -9.81 20.33 13.66
N HIS A 57 -8.76 20.46 14.46
CA HIS A 57 -8.61 21.54 15.43
C HIS A 57 -8.60 22.92 14.77
N THR A 58 -7.86 23.07 13.66
CA THR A 58 -7.78 24.34 12.92
C THR A 58 -9.15 24.72 12.36
N VAL A 59 -9.86 23.79 11.73
CA VAL A 59 -11.20 24.01 11.17
C VAL A 59 -12.20 24.31 12.28
N GLN A 60 -12.16 23.57 13.40
CA GLN A 60 -13.06 23.73 14.53
C GLN A 60 -12.98 25.14 15.15
N THR A 61 -11.83 25.81 15.06
CA THR A 61 -11.66 27.19 15.54
C THR A 61 -12.55 28.19 14.78
N PHE A 62 -12.85 27.93 13.50
CA PHE A 62 -13.62 28.83 12.63
C PHE A 62 -15.02 28.31 12.28
N ALA A 63 -15.18 26.99 12.21
CA ALA A 63 -16.38 26.30 11.73
C ALA A 63 -16.87 25.26 12.75
N ALA A 64 -16.95 25.63 14.03
CA ALA A 64 -17.36 24.74 15.12
C ALA A 64 -18.77 24.12 14.95
N HIS A 65 -19.63 24.72 14.12
CA HIS A 65 -20.96 24.23 13.82
C HIS A 65 -20.98 23.06 12.81
N GLU A 66 -19.88 22.83 12.09
CA GLU A 66 -19.75 21.76 11.07
C GLU A 66 -19.41 20.39 11.68
N LYS A 67 -20.09 20.04 12.77
CA LYS A 67 -19.81 18.82 13.54
C LYS A 67 -19.89 17.55 12.71
N ALA A 68 -20.89 17.45 11.84
CA ALA A 68 -21.07 16.26 10.99
C ALA A 68 -19.85 16.00 10.10
N ILE A 69 -19.22 17.05 9.56
CA ILE A 69 -18.03 16.94 8.70
C ILE A 69 -16.80 16.57 9.56
N LEU A 70 -16.62 17.23 10.71
CA LEU A 70 -15.50 16.97 11.62
C LEU A 70 -15.54 15.54 12.19
N ASP A 71 -16.74 15.06 12.55
CA ASP A 71 -16.97 13.71 13.05
C ASP A 71 -16.72 12.67 11.96
N HIS A 72 -17.19 12.90 10.73
CA HIS A 72 -16.96 11.99 9.60
C HIS A 72 -15.47 11.81 9.31
N VAL A 73 -14.69 12.89 9.27
CA VAL A 73 -13.23 12.83 9.07
C VAL A 73 -12.52 12.13 10.23
N THR A 74 -12.97 12.37 11.47
CA THR A 74 -12.40 11.71 12.65
C THR A 74 -12.67 10.21 12.65
N ASN A 75 -13.87 9.80 12.23
CA ASN A 75 -14.25 8.40 12.09
C ASN A 75 -13.47 7.73 10.95
N ALA A 76 -13.34 8.40 9.79
CA ALA A 76 -12.57 7.89 8.65
C ALA A 76 -11.08 7.71 9.01
N ARG A 77 -10.49 8.64 9.78
CA ARG A 77 -9.15 8.49 10.34
C ARG A 77 -9.02 7.23 11.21
N ALA A 78 -9.98 7.00 12.11
CA ALA A 78 -9.96 5.84 13.00
C ALA A 78 -10.09 4.53 12.20
N ALA A 79 -10.96 4.51 11.19
CA ALA A 79 -11.11 3.38 10.27
C ALA A 79 -9.79 3.09 9.53
N LEU A 80 -9.11 4.13 9.03
CA LEU A 80 -7.81 3.99 8.37
C LEU A 80 -6.75 3.42 9.30
N ALA A 81 -6.65 3.95 10.52
CA ALA A 81 -5.71 3.45 11.54
C ALA A 81 -5.97 1.98 11.90
N SER A 82 -7.23 1.55 11.94
CA SER A 82 -7.57 0.14 12.14
C SER A 82 -7.16 -0.71 10.93
N ALA A 83 -7.44 -0.25 9.71
CA ALA A 83 -7.16 -1.00 8.49
C ALA A 83 -5.66 -1.25 8.24
N THR A 84 -4.79 -0.30 8.61
CA THR A 84 -3.33 -0.47 8.47
C THR A 84 -2.73 -1.49 9.44
N THR A 85 -3.42 -1.83 10.53
CA THR A 85 -2.98 -2.91 11.44
C THR A 85 -3.32 -4.32 10.91
N GLY A 86 -4.29 -4.42 10.00
CA GLY A 86 -4.72 -5.68 9.39
C GLY A 86 -3.73 -6.19 8.35
N LYS A 87 -4.01 -7.36 7.77
CA LYS A 87 -3.23 -7.93 6.64
C LYS A 87 -3.88 -7.69 5.27
N SER A 88 -5.13 -7.22 5.25
CA SER A 88 -5.90 -7.05 4.03
C SER A 88 -5.50 -5.76 3.31
N VAL A 89 -5.16 -5.91 2.03
CA VAL A 89 -4.90 -4.77 1.12
C VAL A 89 -6.21 -4.11 0.73
N ALA A 90 -7.27 -4.90 0.53
CA ALA A 90 -8.59 -4.40 0.21
C ALA A 90 -9.18 -3.51 1.32
N GLU A 91 -8.99 -3.89 2.60
CA GLU A 91 -9.43 -3.07 3.74
C GLU A 91 -8.69 -1.74 3.81
N ARG A 92 -7.37 -1.74 3.60
CA ARG A 92 -6.56 -0.50 3.53
C ARG A 92 -7.06 0.42 2.43
N SER A 93 -7.21 -0.10 1.22
CA SER A 93 -7.68 0.66 0.06
C SER A 93 -9.11 1.19 0.28
N ALA A 94 -9.99 0.43 0.92
CA ALA A 94 -11.33 0.90 1.26
C ALA A 94 -11.31 2.04 2.29
N ALA A 95 -10.54 1.90 3.37
CA ALA A 95 -10.45 2.93 4.41
C ALA A 95 -9.76 4.21 3.91
N GLU A 96 -8.78 4.08 3.02
CA GLU A 96 -8.15 5.21 2.32
C GLU A 96 -9.18 6.01 1.50
N ARG A 97 -9.99 5.32 0.67
CA ARG A 97 -11.06 5.96 -0.12
C ARG A 97 -12.10 6.64 0.75
N GLU A 98 -12.46 6.03 1.88
CA GLU A 98 -13.36 6.64 2.85
C GLU A 98 -12.76 7.95 3.40
N LEU A 99 -11.47 7.94 3.75
CA LEU A 99 -10.79 9.14 4.20
C LEU A 99 -10.73 10.23 3.11
N ASP A 100 -10.46 9.87 1.86
CA ASP A 100 -10.51 10.81 0.72
C ASP A 100 -11.87 11.47 0.62
N SER A 101 -12.94 10.67 0.69
CA SER A 101 -14.31 11.16 0.61
C SER A 101 -14.67 12.10 1.77
N ALA A 102 -14.14 11.84 2.97
CA ALA A 102 -14.36 12.65 4.16
C ALA A 102 -13.60 13.98 4.10
N LEU A 103 -12.40 13.99 3.51
CA LEU A 103 -11.59 15.20 3.40
C LEU A 103 -12.16 16.21 2.40
N LEU A 104 -12.81 15.76 1.32
CA LEU A 104 -13.42 16.64 0.31
C LEU A 104 -14.34 17.74 0.90
N PRO A 105 -15.38 17.42 1.69
CA PRO A 105 -16.25 18.44 2.28
C PRO A 105 -15.51 19.30 3.31
N LEU A 106 -14.56 18.74 4.06
CA LEU A 106 -13.76 19.49 5.03
C LEU A 106 -12.90 20.57 4.37
N LEU A 107 -12.27 20.24 3.24
CA LEU A 107 -11.48 21.19 2.46
C LEU A 107 -12.36 22.25 1.77
N ALA A 108 -13.56 21.85 1.35
CA ALA A 108 -14.54 22.78 0.76
C ALA A 108 -15.02 23.86 1.75
N LEU A 109 -14.92 23.63 3.07
CA LEU A 109 -15.25 24.66 4.08
C LEU A 109 -14.42 25.93 3.93
N GLY A 110 -13.22 25.86 3.37
CA GLY A 110 -12.42 27.06 3.08
C GLY A 110 -13.17 28.08 2.21
N GLN A 111 -14.01 27.61 1.28
CA GLN A 111 -14.82 28.47 0.40
C GLN A 111 -15.93 29.19 1.17
N ASN A 112 -16.53 28.52 2.16
CA ASN A 112 -17.62 29.06 2.98
C ASN A 112 -17.08 29.94 4.13
N TYR A 113 -15.84 29.71 4.56
CA TYR A 113 -15.19 30.39 5.67
C TYR A 113 -13.88 31.05 5.20
N PRO A 114 -13.92 32.29 4.64
CA PRO A 114 -12.73 32.96 4.09
C PRO A 114 -11.56 33.12 5.09
N GLN A 115 -11.87 33.21 6.39
CA GLN A 115 -10.89 33.26 7.47
C GLN A 115 -10.06 31.97 7.55
N LEU A 116 -10.66 30.82 7.27
CA LEU A 116 -9.98 29.53 7.20
C LEU A 116 -9.03 29.47 6.00
N ASN A 117 -9.48 29.96 4.84
CA ASN A 117 -8.67 30.06 3.62
C ASN A 117 -7.48 31.02 3.74
N SER A 118 -7.53 31.95 4.70
CA SER A 118 -6.43 32.87 5.00
C SER A 118 -5.54 32.36 6.15
N SER A 119 -5.86 31.22 6.75
CA SER A 119 -5.07 30.62 7.82
C SER A 119 -3.87 29.89 7.24
N GLU A 120 -2.67 30.39 7.52
CA GLU A 120 -1.40 29.74 7.18
C GLU A 120 -1.35 28.27 7.64
N ASN A 121 -1.87 27.97 8.84
CA ASN A 121 -1.93 26.60 9.35
C ASN A 121 -2.81 25.69 8.48
N PHE A 122 -3.97 26.17 8.03
CA PHE A 122 -4.87 25.41 7.19
C PHE A 122 -4.27 25.16 5.79
N LEU A 123 -3.67 26.19 5.18
CA LEU A 123 -2.98 26.07 3.89
C LEU A 123 -1.79 25.11 3.97
N ASN A 124 -1.00 25.18 5.04
CA ASN A 124 0.13 24.29 5.27
C ASN A 124 -0.32 22.82 5.41
N LEU A 125 -1.40 22.56 6.15
CA LEU A 125 -1.95 21.21 6.29
C LEU A 125 -2.50 20.67 4.98
N GLN A 126 -3.16 21.49 4.17
CA GLN A 126 -3.60 21.11 2.82
C GLN A 126 -2.44 20.71 1.92
N ASN A 127 -1.37 21.51 1.92
CA ASN A 127 -0.16 21.20 1.15
C ASN A 127 0.48 19.88 1.60
N ASN A 128 0.61 19.65 2.92
CA ASN A 128 1.12 18.38 3.43
C ASN A 128 0.25 17.18 3.07
N LEU A 129 -1.08 17.34 3.08
CA LEU A 129 -2.01 16.29 2.65
C LEU A 129 -1.84 15.98 1.15
N ALA A 130 -1.73 17.01 0.30
CA ALA A 130 -1.48 16.85 -1.13
C ALA A 130 -0.12 16.19 -1.41
N ASP A 131 0.93 16.61 -0.72
CA ASP A 131 2.26 15.99 -0.82
C ASP A 131 2.25 14.53 -0.39
N THR A 132 1.49 14.21 0.66
CA THR A 132 1.33 12.83 1.13
C THR A 132 0.55 11.99 0.11
N GLU A 133 -0.49 12.54 -0.53
CA GLU A 133 -1.21 11.83 -1.59
C GLU A 133 -0.33 11.56 -2.82
N ASN A 134 0.50 12.53 -3.22
CA ASN A 134 1.46 12.33 -4.31
C ASN A 134 2.43 11.18 -3.99
N LYS A 135 2.98 11.12 -2.77
CA LYS A 135 3.85 10.03 -2.34
C LYS A 135 3.13 8.70 -2.25
N LEU A 136 1.89 8.71 -1.76
CA LEU A 136 1.04 7.53 -1.66
C LEU A 136 0.75 6.97 -3.06
N ALA A 137 0.50 7.81 -4.06
CA ALA A 137 0.33 7.37 -5.45
C ALA A 137 1.57 6.63 -5.97
N PHE A 138 2.78 7.13 -5.71
CA PHE A 138 4.03 6.43 -6.03
C PHE A 138 4.18 5.12 -5.25
N ALA A 139 3.84 5.11 -3.96
CA ALA A 139 3.91 3.90 -3.14
C ALA A 139 2.94 2.81 -3.63
N ARG A 140 1.72 3.18 -4.04
CA ARG A 140 0.74 2.27 -4.68
C ARG A 140 1.29 1.69 -5.97
N GLN A 141 1.89 2.52 -6.83
CA GLN A 141 2.53 2.05 -8.06
C GLN A 141 3.67 1.07 -7.75
N TYR A 142 4.57 1.42 -6.84
CA TYR A 142 5.69 0.59 -6.44
C TYR A 142 5.25 -0.78 -5.89
N TYR A 143 4.21 -0.79 -5.07
CA TYR A 143 3.60 -2.03 -4.58
C TYR A 143 3.02 -2.86 -5.72
N ASN A 144 2.27 -2.25 -6.62
CA ASN A 144 1.67 -2.94 -7.77
C ASN A 144 2.74 -3.53 -8.70
N ASP A 145 3.86 -2.85 -8.91
CA ASP A 145 4.99 -3.36 -9.68
C ASP A 145 5.68 -4.56 -8.99
N ALA A 146 5.82 -4.50 -7.66
CA ALA A 146 6.34 -5.61 -6.86
C ALA A 146 5.40 -6.83 -6.92
N VAL A 147 4.09 -6.62 -6.79
CA VAL A 147 3.06 -7.66 -6.92
C VAL A 147 3.06 -8.26 -8.33
N ALA A 148 3.12 -7.44 -9.37
CA ALA A 148 3.20 -7.91 -10.76
C ALA A 148 4.43 -8.78 -10.99
N THR A 149 5.57 -8.40 -10.40
CA THR A 149 6.81 -9.17 -10.48
C THR A 149 6.66 -10.52 -9.77
N LEU A 150 6.12 -10.53 -8.56
CA LEU A 150 5.90 -11.77 -7.80
C LEU A 150 4.91 -12.69 -8.51
N ASN A 151 3.75 -12.17 -8.90
CA ASN A 151 2.70 -12.93 -9.58
C ASN A 151 3.24 -13.52 -10.90
N ARG A 152 3.97 -12.74 -11.70
CA ARG A 152 4.63 -13.24 -12.92
C ARG A 152 5.64 -14.35 -12.62
N LEU A 153 6.44 -14.21 -11.57
CA LEU A 153 7.40 -15.25 -11.19
C LEU A 153 6.69 -16.56 -10.86
N ILE A 154 5.64 -16.52 -10.03
CA ILE A 154 4.96 -17.75 -9.60
C ILE A 154 4.03 -18.36 -10.66
N THR A 155 3.67 -17.63 -11.73
CA THR A 155 2.87 -18.16 -12.85
C THR A 155 3.70 -18.62 -14.05
N THR A 156 5.02 -18.42 -14.06
CA THR A 156 5.89 -18.71 -15.22
C THR A 156 6.84 -19.88 -14.95
N ILE A 157 7.11 -20.69 -15.98
CA ILE A 157 8.09 -21.78 -15.92
C ILE A 157 9.52 -21.20 -15.87
N PRO A 158 10.45 -21.78 -15.08
CA PRO A 158 10.31 -23.00 -14.27
C PRO A 158 9.80 -22.75 -12.84
N TRP A 159 9.60 -21.51 -12.45
CA TRP A 159 9.36 -21.09 -11.06
C TRP A 159 7.98 -21.47 -10.51
N MET A 160 6.97 -21.64 -11.38
CA MET A 160 5.63 -22.10 -11.00
C MET A 160 5.66 -23.40 -10.19
N PHE A 161 6.60 -24.31 -10.46
CA PHE A 161 6.74 -25.57 -9.71
C PHE A 161 7.38 -25.38 -8.32
N VAL A 162 8.09 -24.27 -8.12
CA VAL A 162 8.79 -23.95 -6.86
C VAL A 162 7.89 -23.14 -5.91
N ALA A 163 6.95 -22.35 -6.45
CA ALA A 163 6.11 -21.45 -5.66
C ALA A 163 5.29 -22.14 -4.55
N PRO A 164 4.62 -23.30 -4.79
CA PRO A 164 3.90 -24.01 -3.73
C PRO A 164 4.82 -24.49 -2.60
N LEU A 165 6.05 -24.89 -2.93
CA LEU A 165 7.06 -25.34 -1.97
C LEU A 165 7.62 -24.17 -1.15
N ALA A 166 7.61 -22.95 -1.71
CA ALA A 166 7.96 -21.73 -0.99
C ALA A 166 6.81 -21.19 -0.12
N GLY A 167 5.60 -21.77 -0.22
CA GLY A 167 4.41 -21.32 0.50
C GLY A 167 3.93 -19.93 0.08
N ILE A 168 4.25 -19.52 -1.16
CA ILE A 168 3.91 -18.18 -1.67
C ILE A 168 2.88 -18.32 -2.79
N GLY A 169 1.75 -17.63 -2.62
CA GLY A 169 0.69 -17.52 -3.62
C GLY A 169 0.61 -16.13 -4.24
N GLU A 170 -0.34 -15.97 -5.15
CA GLU A 170 -0.63 -14.68 -5.77
C GLU A 170 -1.02 -13.64 -4.72
N ARG A 171 -0.58 -12.40 -4.96
CA ARG A 171 -0.93 -11.25 -4.14
C ARG A 171 -1.89 -10.35 -4.92
N GLU A 172 -2.81 -9.74 -4.19
CA GLU A 172 -3.73 -8.75 -4.74
C GLU A 172 -3.01 -7.44 -5.04
N TYR A 173 -3.40 -6.78 -6.13
CA TYR A 173 -2.95 -5.41 -6.40
C TYR A 173 -3.66 -4.42 -5.48
N TYR A 174 -2.98 -3.33 -5.16
CA TYR A 174 -3.62 -2.16 -4.57
C TYR A 174 -4.48 -1.51 -5.64
N GLN A 175 -5.81 -1.54 -5.46
CA GLN A 175 -6.74 -0.96 -6.42
C GLN A 175 -6.51 0.56 -6.52
N THR A 176 -6.15 1.04 -7.70
CA THR A 176 -6.13 2.49 -7.98
C THR A 176 -7.58 2.99 -7.96
N PRO A 177 -7.88 4.14 -7.32
CA PRO A 177 -9.15 4.83 -7.55
C PRO A 177 -9.30 5.02 -9.06
N ARG A 178 -10.43 4.57 -9.63
CA ARG A 178 -10.80 4.91 -11.01
C ARG A 178 -11.33 6.32 -11.07
#